data_AF-A0A8H4V6S7-F1
#
_entry.id   AF-A0A8H4V6S7-F1
#
_cell.length_a   1.000
_cell.length_b   1.000
_cell.length_c   1.000
_cell.angle_alpha   90.00
_cell.angle_beta   90.00
_cell.angle_gamma   90.00
#
_symmetry.space_group_name_H-M   'P 1'
#
loop_
_entity.id
_entity.type
_entity.pdbx_description
1 polymer ?
#
loop_
_entity_poly.entity_id
_entity_poly.type
_entity_poly.pdbx_seq_one_letter_code
_entity_poly.pdbx_strand_id
1 'polypeptide(L)'
;MPSRKRTIQAVDDGSTILNRIRNTWQFANFCQWVYIFGKSAKIDESIDIEEIEVECLKPDSTLLADLALAILKLVSSHRGLTHDILDDQLRRQYLARACESNILGDADEPRKFADMDVVAKIRVLQQLTQWTMVHPERIRKKMEEQKDAEQTSWRIEPYGWDREDRTYYVLDDNRVYRLTEAPPIRALYRPKSQSMRSGRRSSKRQRPTPSNSDLATSMTVEENDNESTDNGMGGRAWECVAVTLQEVQELLWSLGKTRDENEKTLRRQLATHLIPILEKQGESRKRKQLQKERELLNLAKMANAKRSSRIAGKVERQKQEDKVKEEEERLRAAQVSKHREERGLLKMEQERDFRTSSRQRRLQEREARRLQHEEELAQLSEDSRATPVTAGRIKCLGISEEDADRQEFQFVCEPCRRRNEAASMPPKETLKMSLDTITCSTVGPQPQELPEVRTVRNESS
;
A
#
# COMPACT_ATOMS: atom_id res chain seq x y z
N MET A 1 -14.01 -0.51 -53.52
CA MET A 1 -13.56 -1.02 -52.21
C MET A 1 -12.05 -0.85 -52.08
N PRO A 2 -11.52 0.23 -51.45
CA PRO A 2 -10.10 0.33 -51.15
C PRO A 2 -9.82 0.16 -49.64
N SER A 3 -9.23 -1.00 -49.36
CA SER A 3 -8.11 -1.27 -48.45
C SER A 3 -7.82 -0.31 -47.28
N ARG A 4 -8.24 -0.72 -46.07
CA ARG A 4 -7.73 -0.26 -44.77
C ARG A 4 -6.30 -0.80 -44.56
N LYS A 5 -5.26 0.01 -44.81
CA LYS A 5 -3.86 -0.30 -44.45
C LYS A 5 -3.07 0.99 -44.06
N ARG A 6 -3.60 1.85 -43.19
CA ARG A 6 -2.86 3.04 -42.68
C ARG A 6 -3.11 3.35 -41.19
N THR A 7 -3.02 2.36 -40.30
CA THR A 7 -3.17 2.64 -38.86
C THR A 7 -2.09 1.99 -37.98
N ILE A 8 -1.19 1.19 -38.56
CA ILE A 8 -0.17 0.47 -37.78
C ILE A 8 1.17 1.22 -37.73
N GLN A 9 1.49 2.09 -38.69
CA GLN A 9 2.80 2.79 -38.73
C GLN A 9 2.92 3.95 -37.71
N ALA A 10 1.84 4.68 -37.42
CA ALA A 10 1.93 5.86 -36.55
C ALA A 10 2.21 5.54 -35.07
N VAL A 11 1.99 4.29 -34.63
CA VAL A 11 2.24 3.87 -33.24
C VAL A 11 3.73 3.53 -33.02
N ASP A 12 4.43 3.11 -34.08
CA ASP A 12 5.84 2.72 -34.04
C ASP A 12 6.75 3.96 -33.98
N ASP A 13 6.42 5.00 -34.75
CA ASP A 13 7.16 6.27 -34.79
C ASP A 13 7.14 7.00 -33.42
N GLY A 14 6.01 6.97 -32.71
CA GLY A 14 5.90 7.58 -31.38
C GLY A 14 6.79 6.89 -30.34
N SER A 15 6.90 5.56 -30.41
CA SER A 15 7.72 4.79 -29.46
C SER A 15 9.22 5.01 -29.67
N THR A 16 9.65 5.15 -30.94
CA THR A 16 11.05 5.41 -31.29
C THR A 16 11.47 6.84 -30.92
N ILE A 17 10.59 7.81 -31.12
CA ILE A 17 10.81 9.21 -30.69
C ILE A 17 10.89 9.30 -29.17
N LEU A 18 9.99 8.63 -28.43
CA LEU A 18 10.06 8.59 -26.96
C LEU A 18 11.37 7.99 -26.46
N ASN A 19 11.80 6.87 -27.04
CA ASN A 19 13.06 6.24 -26.67
C ASN A 19 14.25 7.17 -26.93
N ARG A 20 14.23 7.92 -28.03
CA ARG A 20 15.24 8.95 -28.31
C ARG A 20 15.23 10.07 -27.26
N ILE A 21 14.06 10.56 -26.88
CA ILE A 21 13.92 11.60 -25.85
C ILE A 21 14.43 11.10 -24.50
N ARG A 22 14.07 9.88 -24.10
CA ARG A 22 14.50 9.27 -22.83
C ARG A 22 16.02 9.07 -22.74
N ASN A 23 16.65 8.71 -23.85
CA ASN A 23 18.10 8.55 -23.95
C ASN A 23 18.86 9.88 -24.11
N THR A 24 18.15 11.00 -24.17
CA THR A 24 18.77 12.33 -24.27
C THR A 24 19.06 12.86 -22.86
N TRP A 25 20.33 13.07 -22.52
CA TRP A 25 20.72 13.58 -21.19
C TRP A 25 20.11 14.96 -20.90
N GLN A 26 19.91 15.78 -21.94
CA GLN A 26 19.30 17.09 -21.81
C GLN A 26 17.87 17.00 -21.27
N PHE A 27 17.14 15.95 -21.64
CA PHE A 27 15.79 15.69 -21.14
C PHE A 27 15.83 15.35 -19.65
N ALA A 28 16.66 14.37 -19.26
CA ALA A 28 16.81 13.97 -17.87
C ALA A 28 17.24 15.14 -16.97
N ASN A 29 18.20 15.95 -17.43
CA ASN A 29 18.66 17.13 -16.70
C ASN A 29 17.58 18.21 -16.57
N PHE A 30 16.83 18.46 -17.65
CA PHE A 30 15.71 19.39 -17.63
C PHE A 30 14.63 18.96 -16.65
N CYS A 31 14.20 17.70 -16.72
CA CYS A 31 13.16 17.17 -15.83
C CYS A 31 13.59 17.23 -14.36
N GLN A 32 14.83 16.86 -14.06
CA GLN A 32 15.39 16.98 -12.71
C GLN A 32 15.38 18.44 -12.22
N TRP A 33 15.72 19.39 -13.09
CA TRP A 33 15.62 20.81 -12.75
C TRP A 33 14.17 21.23 -12.43
N VAL A 34 13.19 20.73 -13.18
CA VAL A 34 11.77 21.01 -12.93
C VAL A 34 11.33 20.44 -11.58
N TYR A 35 11.81 19.26 -11.16
CA TYR A 35 11.49 18.74 -9.83
C TYR A 35 12.07 19.59 -8.69
N ILE A 36 13.33 20.00 -8.82
CA ILE A 36 13.99 20.78 -7.75
C ILE A 36 13.45 22.22 -7.72
N PHE A 37 13.28 22.87 -8.88
CA PHE A 37 13.04 24.31 -8.97
C PHE A 37 11.68 24.69 -9.54
N GLY A 38 10.84 23.73 -9.92
CA GLY A 38 9.55 23.96 -10.57
C GLY A 38 8.64 24.88 -9.76
N LYS A 39 8.55 24.65 -8.44
CA LYS A 39 7.77 25.47 -7.51
C LYS A 39 8.18 26.95 -7.58
N SER A 40 9.48 27.23 -7.52
CA SER A 40 10.01 28.61 -7.59
C SER A 40 9.95 29.23 -8.98
N ALA A 41 9.92 28.39 -10.01
CA ALA A 41 9.64 28.81 -11.39
C ALA A 41 8.15 29.04 -11.68
N LYS A 42 7.25 28.76 -10.71
CA LYS A 42 5.79 28.77 -10.87
C LYS A 42 5.29 27.77 -11.91
N ILE A 43 5.99 26.64 -12.03
CA ILE A 43 5.55 25.48 -12.77
C ILE A 43 4.63 24.68 -11.84
N ASP A 44 3.51 24.19 -12.35
CA ASP A 44 2.56 23.41 -11.55
C ASP A 44 3.21 22.10 -11.08
N GLU A 45 3.08 21.79 -9.79
CA GLU A 45 3.63 20.57 -9.17
C GLU A 45 2.95 19.30 -9.68
N SER A 46 1.78 19.44 -10.33
CA SER A 46 1.07 18.32 -10.93
C SER A 46 1.70 17.80 -12.23
N ILE A 47 2.62 18.57 -12.84
CA ILE A 47 3.27 18.22 -14.10
C ILE A 47 4.31 17.13 -13.83
N ASP A 48 3.92 15.89 -14.10
CA ASP A 48 4.80 14.71 -14.05
C ASP A 48 5.61 14.58 -15.35
N ILE A 49 6.77 13.91 -15.32
CA ILE A 49 7.53 13.63 -16.56
C ILE A 49 6.73 12.87 -17.59
N GLU A 50 5.87 11.94 -17.17
CA GLU A 50 5.01 11.22 -18.11
C GLU A 50 4.08 12.16 -18.87
N GLU A 51 3.64 13.25 -18.24
CA GLU A 51 2.85 14.29 -18.91
C GLU A 51 3.72 15.05 -19.90
N ILE A 52 4.95 15.43 -19.53
CA ILE A 52 5.91 16.08 -20.43
C ILE A 52 6.21 15.16 -21.63
N GLU A 53 6.41 13.86 -21.44
CA GLU A 53 6.64 12.89 -22.51
C GLU A 53 5.45 12.75 -23.45
N VAL A 54 4.24 12.65 -22.91
CA VAL A 54 3.00 12.57 -23.69
C VAL A 54 2.78 13.86 -24.49
N GLU A 55 3.13 15.00 -23.91
CA GLU A 55 2.97 16.30 -24.54
C GLU A 55 4.06 16.55 -25.59
N CYS A 56 5.27 16.05 -25.38
CA CYS A 56 6.34 15.98 -26.39
C CYS A 56 5.92 15.19 -27.64
N LEU A 57 5.01 14.21 -27.52
CA LEU A 57 4.47 13.49 -28.67
C LEU A 57 3.36 14.23 -29.40
N LYS A 58 2.78 15.27 -28.81
CA LYS A 58 1.73 16.07 -29.45
C LYS A 58 2.39 17.26 -30.15
N PRO A 59 2.21 17.42 -31.48
CA PRO A 59 2.83 18.55 -32.19
C PRO A 59 2.26 19.91 -31.78
N ASP A 60 0.98 19.98 -31.40
CA ASP A 60 0.26 21.22 -31.06
C ASP A 60 0.33 21.60 -29.57
N SER A 61 1.20 20.93 -28.82
CA SER A 61 1.43 21.11 -27.39
C SER A 61 1.86 22.54 -27.05
N THR A 62 1.12 23.25 -26.19
CA THR A 62 1.58 24.54 -25.64
C THR A 62 2.46 24.39 -24.41
N LEU A 63 2.43 23.23 -23.74
CA LEU A 63 3.10 23.01 -22.45
C LEU A 63 4.61 23.26 -22.51
N LEU A 64 5.29 22.82 -23.58
CA LEU A 64 6.73 23.10 -23.74
C LEU A 64 7.01 24.60 -23.89
N ALA A 65 6.12 25.35 -24.54
CA ALA A 65 6.22 26.79 -24.67
C ALA A 65 5.89 27.49 -23.34
N ASP A 66 4.92 26.99 -22.58
CA ASP A 66 4.58 27.45 -21.23
C ASP A 66 5.77 27.27 -20.27
N LEU A 67 6.41 26.10 -20.30
CA LEU A 67 7.62 25.79 -19.53
C LEU A 67 8.80 26.69 -19.96
N ALA A 68 9.02 26.86 -21.27
CA ALA A 68 10.05 27.75 -21.79
C ALA A 68 9.84 29.19 -21.29
N LEU A 69 8.60 29.66 -21.32
CA LEU A 69 8.21 30.99 -20.86
C LEU A 69 8.39 31.15 -19.34
N ALA A 70 8.01 30.14 -18.55
CA ALA A 70 8.21 30.13 -17.11
C ALA A 70 9.69 30.26 -16.73
N ILE A 71 10.56 29.52 -17.42
CA ILE A 71 12.02 29.57 -17.19
C ILE A 71 12.62 30.87 -17.73
N LEU A 72 12.16 31.35 -18.89
CA LEU A 72 12.64 32.59 -19.48
C LEU A 72 12.29 33.81 -18.62
N LYS A 73 11.20 33.78 -17.84
CA LYS A 73 10.90 34.81 -16.82
C LYS A 73 11.93 34.86 -15.68
N LEU A 74 12.74 33.82 -15.49
CA LEU A 74 13.82 33.79 -14.51
C LEU A 74 15.15 34.30 -15.10
N VAL A 75 15.38 34.00 -16.38
CA VAL A 75 16.59 34.42 -17.10
C VAL A 75 16.49 35.90 -17.51
N SER A 76 15.39 36.28 -18.13
CA SER A 76 15.14 37.63 -18.65
C SER A 76 14.57 38.55 -17.57
N SER A 77 14.96 39.83 -17.63
CA SER A 77 14.40 40.89 -16.79
C SER A 77 13.23 41.63 -17.45
N HIS A 78 12.75 41.15 -18.60
CA HIS A 78 11.70 41.82 -19.36
C HIS A 78 10.33 41.58 -18.70
N ARG A 79 9.57 42.66 -18.49
CA ARG A 79 8.25 42.62 -17.84
C ARG A 79 7.18 42.37 -18.89
N GLY A 80 6.29 41.40 -18.64
CA GLY A 80 5.18 41.09 -19.55
C GLY A 80 5.49 40.07 -20.64
N LEU A 81 6.32 39.05 -20.34
CA LEU A 81 6.53 37.92 -21.25
C LEU A 81 5.21 37.19 -21.55
N THR A 82 4.79 37.26 -22.80
CA THR A 82 3.71 36.48 -23.41
C THR A 82 4.27 35.53 -24.47
N HIS A 83 3.44 34.60 -24.95
CA HIS A 83 3.84 33.66 -26.02
C HIS A 83 4.29 34.36 -27.30
N ASP A 84 3.70 35.51 -27.62
CA ASP A 84 4.00 36.25 -28.85
C ASP A 84 5.43 36.83 -28.87
N ILE A 85 5.98 37.16 -27.69
CA ILE A 85 7.33 37.74 -27.55
C ILE A 85 8.34 36.65 -27.14
N LEU A 86 7.91 35.40 -26.96
CA LEU A 86 8.76 34.29 -26.52
C LEU A 86 9.92 34.08 -27.48
N ASP A 87 9.62 33.91 -28.78
CA ASP A 87 10.60 33.60 -29.82
C ASP A 87 11.66 34.71 -29.94
N ASP A 88 11.23 35.96 -29.90
CA ASP A 88 12.12 37.12 -30.01
C ASP A 88 13.01 37.30 -28.78
N GLN A 89 12.48 37.10 -27.58
CA GLN A 89 13.28 37.15 -26.36
C GLN A 89 14.26 35.98 -26.30
N LEU A 90 13.84 34.80 -26.73
CA LEU A 90 14.67 33.61 -26.76
C LEU A 90 15.85 33.79 -27.72
N ARG A 91 15.61 34.27 -28.95
CA ARG A 91 16.66 34.59 -29.93
C ARG A 91 17.65 35.61 -29.38
N ARG A 92 17.17 36.67 -28.72
CA ARG A 92 18.04 37.66 -28.06
C ARG A 92 18.93 37.04 -26.99
N GLN A 93 18.43 36.09 -26.20
CA GLN A 93 19.26 35.39 -25.20
C GLN A 93 20.31 34.49 -25.86
N TYR A 94 19.96 33.79 -26.94
CA TYR A 94 20.92 32.98 -27.71
C TYR A 94 22.04 33.84 -28.31
N LEU A 95 21.71 34.94 -28.99
CA LEU A 95 22.72 35.84 -29.55
C LEU A 95 23.62 36.45 -28.47
N ALA A 96 23.08 36.73 -27.28
CA ALA A 96 23.85 37.33 -26.19
C ALA A 96 24.76 36.34 -25.44
N ARG A 97 24.37 35.06 -25.33
CA ARG A 97 25.02 34.09 -24.44
C ARG A 97 25.61 32.86 -25.14
N ALA A 98 25.06 32.48 -26.29
CA ALA A 98 25.43 31.25 -27.02
C ALA A 98 25.25 31.46 -28.53
N CYS A 99 26.04 32.38 -29.09
CA CYS A 99 26.00 32.72 -30.52
C CYS A 99 26.30 31.48 -31.40
N GLU A 100 27.25 30.64 -30.98
CA GLU A 100 27.68 29.44 -31.73
C GLU A 100 26.69 28.28 -31.65
N SER A 101 25.82 28.25 -30.64
CA SER A 101 24.81 27.19 -30.44
C SER A 101 23.40 27.69 -30.76
N ASN A 102 23.26 28.68 -31.64
CA ASN A 102 21.97 29.28 -31.98
C ASN A 102 21.11 28.33 -32.83
N ILE A 103 20.10 27.73 -32.21
CA ILE A 103 19.15 26.80 -32.87
C ILE A 103 17.94 27.55 -33.47
N LEU A 104 17.70 28.80 -33.07
CA LEU A 104 16.52 29.59 -33.44
C LEU A 104 16.72 30.48 -34.68
N GLY A 105 17.91 30.40 -35.28
CA GLY A 105 18.30 31.21 -36.44
C GLY A 105 18.58 32.67 -36.09
N ASP A 106 19.07 33.41 -37.07
CA ASP A 106 19.41 34.82 -36.95
C ASP A 106 18.20 35.71 -37.30
N ALA A 107 18.38 37.04 -37.25
CA ALA A 107 17.31 37.99 -37.58
C ALA A 107 16.77 37.82 -39.02
N ASP A 108 17.59 37.26 -39.92
CA ASP A 108 17.27 37.08 -41.34
C ASP A 108 16.50 35.77 -41.62
N GLU A 109 16.67 34.73 -40.79
CA GLU A 109 15.94 33.45 -40.88
C GLU A 109 15.37 33.02 -39.51
N PRO A 110 14.31 33.69 -39.02
CA PRO A 110 13.74 33.39 -37.72
C PRO A 110 13.00 32.05 -37.73
N ARG A 111 13.48 31.07 -36.94
CA ARG A 111 12.72 29.84 -36.65
C ARG A 111 11.86 30.04 -35.41
N LYS A 112 10.58 29.66 -35.49
CA LYS A 112 9.64 29.71 -34.36
C LYS A 112 9.86 28.52 -33.45
N PHE A 113 9.70 28.70 -32.13
CA PHE A 113 9.84 27.60 -31.18
C PHE A 113 8.80 26.49 -31.43
N ALA A 114 7.59 26.83 -31.87
CA ALA A 114 6.52 25.88 -32.14
C ALA A 114 6.86 24.89 -33.27
N ASP A 115 7.56 25.34 -34.31
CA ASP A 115 7.85 24.55 -35.52
C ASP A 115 9.10 23.67 -35.37
N MET A 116 9.80 23.76 -34.23
CA MET A 116 11.02 22.99 -33.97
C MET A 116 10.75 21.52 -33.65
N ASP A 117 11.72 20.67 -33.99
CA ASP A 117 11.76 19.27 -33.54
C ASP A 117 11.76 19.19 -32.01
N VAL A 118 11.16 18.14 -31.47
CA VAL A 118 10.98 17.92 -30.03
C VAL A 118 12.32 17.85 -29.32
N VAL A 119 13.32 17.18 -29.91
CA VAL A 119 14.68 17.09 -29.35
C VAL A 119 15.33 18.47 -29.30
N ALA A 120 15.10 19.31 -30.32
CA ALA A 120 15.61 20.68 -30.36
C ALA A 120 14.91 21.57 -29.32
N LYS A 121 13.59 21.43 -29.13
CA LYS A 121 12.83 22.10 -28.06
C LYS A 121 13.38 21.75 -26.67
N ILE A 122 13.69 20.47 -26.43
CA ILE A 122 14.29 20.01 -25.17
C ILE A 122 15.69 20.60 -24.97
N ARG A 123 16.53 20.65 -26.01
CA ARG A 123 17.84 21.31 -25.93
C ARG A 123 17.70 22.77 -25.55
N VAL A 124 16.73 23.47 -26.14
CA VAL A 124 16.44 24.87 -25.82
C VAL A 124 16.03 25.04 -24.35
N LEU A 125 15.11 24.21 -23.87
CA LEU A 125 14.67 24.21 -22.48
C LEU A 125 15.82 23.94 -21.51
N GLN A 126 16.65 22.95 -21.81
CA GLN A 126 17.82 22.64 -21.00
C GLN A 126 18.85 23.77 -21.01
N GLN A 127 19.06 24.44 -22.14
CA GLN A 127 19.95 25.60 -22.19
C GLN A 127 19.42 26.78 -21.36
N LEU A 128 18.10 26.99 -21.35
CA LEU A 128 17.46 27.99 -20.50
C LEU A 128 17.69 27.68 -19.01
N THR A 129 17.56 26.42 -18.59
CA THR A 129 17.84 26.05 -17.19
C THR A 129 19.32 26.28 -16.85
N GLN A 130 20.27 25.97 -17.74
CA GLN A 130 21.67 26.32 -17.52
C GLN A 130 21.87 27.83 -17.32
N TRP A 131 21.22 28.66 -18.13
CA TRP A 131 21.32 30.12 -18.01
C TRP A 131 20.67 30.67 -16.74
N THR A 132 19.64 30.03 -16.21
CA THR A 132 19.14 30.37 -14.86
C THR A 132 20.21 30.12 -13.80
N MET A 133 20.98 29.05 -13.95
CA MET A 133 22.04 28.67 -13.02
C MET A 133 23.32 29.48 -13.12
N VAL A 134 23.49 30.31 -14.16
CA VAL A 134 24.55 31.33 -14.20
C VAL A 134 24.36 32.35 -13.08
N HIS A 135 23.12 32.63 -12.68
CA HIS A 135 22.79 33.55 -11.58
C HIS A 135 21.79 32.90 -10.61
N PRO A 136 22.23 31.91 -9.80
CA PRO A 136 21.35 31.11 -8.97
C PRO A 136 20.68 31.93 -7.85
N GLU A 137 21.23 33.08 -7.49
CA GLU A 137 20.65 34.00 -6.51
C GLU A 137 19.23 34.46 -6.86
N ARG A 138 18.87 34.54 -8.15
CA ARG A 138 17.53 34.95 -8.56
C ARG A 138 16.47 33.90 -8.24
N ILE A 139 16.83 32.62 -8.38
CA ILE A 139 15.92 31.52 -8.09
C ILE A 139 15.91 31.21 -6.59
N ARG A 140 17.07 31.27 -5.92
CA ARG A 140 17.21 31.11 -4.46
C ARG A 140 16.33 32.07 -3.66
N LYS A 141 16.25 33.33 -4.08
CA LYS A 141 15.36 34.33 -3.44
C LYS A 141 13.87 33.96 -3.47
N LYS A 142 13.47 33.07 -4.39
CA LYS A 142 12.10 32.58 -4.55
C LYS A 142 11.89 31.18 -3.96
N MET A 143 12.92 30.56 -3.41
CA MET A 143 12.81 29.27 -2.73
C MET A 143 12.36 29.47 -1.29
N GLU A 144 11.57 28.54 -0.78
CA GLU A 144 11.18 28.46 0.63
C GLU A 144 12.34 27.96 1.50
N GLU A 145 13.17 27.09 0.94
CA GLU A 145 14.38 26.49 1.55
C GLU A 145 15.58 27.45 1.44
N GLN A 146 15.62 28.46 2.32
CA GLN A 146 16.71 29.44 2.35
C GLN A 146 17.95 29.00 3.14
N LYS A 147 17.94 27.79 3.73
CA LYS A 147 19.00 27.34 4.63
C LYS A 147 20.14 26.69 3.85
N ASP A 148 21.37 27.16 4.04
CA ASP A 148 22.56 26.69 3.30
C ASP A 148 22.83 25.17 3.40
N ALA A 149 22.40 24.52 4.48
CA ALA A 149 22.54 23.07 4.66
C ALA A 149 21.69 22.25 3.67
N GLU A 150 20.53 22.78 3.26
CA GLU A 150 19.63 22.14 2.28
C GLU A 150 20.16 22.34 0.85
N GLN A 151 20.99 23.35 0.61
CA GLN A 151 21.53 23.65 -0.73
C GLN A 151 22.55 22.61 -1.23
N THR A 152 23.22 21.88 -0.33
CA THR A 152 24.13 20.79 -0.72
C THR A 152 23.36 19.52 -1.12
N SER A 153 22.09 19.41 -0.72
CA SER A 153 21.25 18.23 -1.01
C SER A 153 20.82 18.11 -2.47
N TRP A 154 20.90 19.19 -3.27
CA TRP A 154 20.58 19.15 -4.70
C TRP A 154 21.64 18.47 -5.56
N ARG A 155 22.80 18.12 -4.98
CA ARG A 155 23.84 17.36 -5.68
C ARG A 155 23.41 15.89 -5.72
N ILE A 156 23.24 15.39 -6.93
CA ILE A 156 22.84 14.01 -7.16
C ILE A 156 24.07 13.13 -7.05
N GLU A 157 24.05 12.22 -6.08
CA GLU A 157 25.10 11.23 -5.90
C GLU A 157 24.86 10.03 -6.84
N PRO A 158 25.94 9.45 -7.39
CA PRO A 158 25.82 8.23 -8.16
C PRO A 158 25.26 7.12 -7.27
N TYR A 159 24.31 6.37 -7.81
CA TYR A 159 23.64 5.30 -7.08
C TYR A 159 24.53 4.06 -6.96
N GLY A 160 25.40 3.83 -7.94
CA GLY A 160 26.41 2.77 -7.91
C GLY A 160 27.11 2.59 -9.25
N TRP A 161 27.93 1.54 -9.33
CA TRP A 161 28.72 1.19 -10.51
C TRP A 161 28.49 -0.27 -10.90
N ASP A 162 28.69 -0.59 -12.18
CA ASP A 162 28.72 -1.96 -12.68
C ASP A 162 30.15 -2.52 -12.83
N ARG A 163 30.27 -3.72 -13.39
CA ARG A 163 31.56 -4.35 -13.70
C ARG A 163 32.41 -3.57 -14.72
N GLU A 164 31.77 -2.79 -15.59
CA GLU A 164 32.42 -1.99 -16.63
C GLU A 164 32.68 -0.54 -16.16
N ASP A 165 32.60 -0.30 -14.84
CA ASP A 165 32.72 1.03 -14.21
C ASP A 165 31.73 2.08 -14.76
N ARG A 166 30.63 1.63 -15.37
CA ARG A 166 29.54 2.51 -15.79
C ARG A 166 28.79 3.00 -14.57
N THR A 167 28.49 4.29 -14.56
CA THR A 167 27.86 4.94 -13.41
C THR A 167 26.35 4.93 -13.55
N TYR A 168 25.64 4.47 -12.52
CA TYR A 168 24.19 4.44 -12.46
C TYR A 168 23.66 5.63 -11.66
N TYR A 169 22.64 6.28 -12.18
CA TYR A 169 21.93 7.38 -11.53
C TYR A 169 20.46 7.05 -11.37
N VAL A 170 19.90 7.39 -10.22
CA VAL A 170 18.45 7.40 -9.97
C VAL A 170 18.07 8.85 -9.73
N LEU A 171 17.20 9.40 -10.58
CA LEU A 171 16.73 10.78 -10.45
C LEU A 171 15.39 10.80 -9.68
N ASP A 172 14.90 12.00 -9.36
CA ASP A 172 13.67 12.18 -8.57
C ASP A 172 12.41 11.65 -9.28
N ASP A 173 12.54 11.38 -10.57
CA ASP A 173 11.55 10.72 -11.41
C ASP A 173 11.43 9.20 -11.19
N ASN A 174 12.29 8.63 -10.34
CA ASN A 174 12.38 7.20 -10.03
C ASN A 174 12.76 6.35 -11.25
N ARG A 175 13.42 6.94 -12.25
CA ARG A 175 13.98 6.24 -13.40
C ARG A 175 15.46 5.98 -13.19
N VAL A 176 15.95 4.89 -13.78
CA VAL A 176 17.35 4.48 -13.71
C VAL A 176 18.05 4.86 -15.00
N TYR A 177 19.09 5.66 -14.87
CA TYR A 177 19.94 6.11 -15.97
C TYR A 177 21.34 5.51 -15.82
N ARG A 178 22.01 5.32 -16.95
CA ARG A 178 23.37 4.83 -17.04
C ARG A 178 24.23 5.81 -17.83
N LEU A 179 25.36 6.16 -17.25
CA LEU A 179 26.42 6.92 -17.89
C LEU A 179 27.60 5.99 -18.19
N THR A 180 27.89 5.84 -19.47
CA THR A 180 29.09 5.12 -19.96
C THR A 180 30.14 6.16 -20.32
N GLU A 181 31.34 6.03 -19.77
CA GLU A 181 32.44 6.93 -20.10
C GLU A 181 32.87 6.77 -21.57
N ALA A 182 33.42 7.84 -22.13
CA ALA A 182 33.91 7.82 -23.51
C ALA A 182 35.03 6.78 -23.64
N PRO A 183 35.08 6.00 -24.73
CA PRO A 183 36.20 5.10 -24.96
C PRO A 183 37.50 5.91 -24.95
N PRO A 184 38.56 5.44 -24.28
CA PRO A 184 39.79 6.20 -24.17
C PRO A 184 40.34 6.47 -25.58
N ILE A 185 40.47 7.75 -25.93
CA ILE A 185 41.09 8.17 -27.19
C ILE A 185 42.50 7.61 -27.17
N ARG A 186 42.78 6.64 -28.07
CA ARG A 186 44.13 6.08 -28.22
C ARG A 186 45.03 7.22 -28.68
N ALA A 187 45.81 7.78 -27.76
CA ALA A 187 46.80 8.79 -28.09
C ALA A 187 47.71 8.21 -29.18
N LEU A 188 47.65 8.78 -30.39
CA LEU A 188 48.53 8.41 -31.48
C LEU A 188 49.97 8.57 -30.97
N TYR A 189 50.67 7.45 -30.88
CA TYR A 189 52.06 7.37 -30.49
C TYR A 189 52.87 8.26 -31.44
N ARG A 190 53.30 9.44 -30.99
CA ARG A 190 54.28 10.22 -31.76
C ARG A 190 55.61 9.51 -31.61
N PRO A 191 56.17 8.89 -32.66
CA PRO A 191 57.51 8.32 -32.56
C PRO A 191 58.48 9.46 -32.26
N LYS A 192 59.23 9.32 -31.16
CA LYS A 192 60.32 10.24 -30.83
C LYS A 192 61.29 10.23 -32.00
N SER A 193 61.38 11.33 -32.73
CA SER A 193 62.41 11.50 -33.75
C SER A 193 63.77 11.38 -33.06
N GLN A 194 64.57 10.43 -33.51
CA GLN A 194 65.94 10.28 -33.06
C GLN A 194 66.71 11.55 -33.41
N SER A 195 67.12 12.29 -32.38
CA SER A 195 68.07 13.38 -32.51
C SER A 195 69.40 12.80 -33.02
N MET A 196 69.66 12.96 -34.32
CA MET A 196 70.99 12.75 -34.85
C MET A 196 71.93 13.78 -34.21
N ARG A 197 72.93 13.28 -33.50
CA ARG A 197 74.10 14.02 -33.03
C ARG A 197 74.80 14.66 -34.23
N SER A 198 74.54 15.95 -34.47
CA SER A 198 75.36 16.79 -35.35
C SER A 198 76.29 17.64 -34.49
N GLY A 199 77.58 17.51 -34.76
CA GLY A 199 78.66 18.10 -34.01
C GLY A 199 78.66 19.64 -33.97
N ARG A 200 79.19 20.14 -32.86
CA ARG A 200 79.74 21.49 -32.66
C ARG A 200 80.38 22.06 -33.93
N ARG A 201 79.96 23.27 -34.32
CA ARG A 201 80.88 24.43 -34.47
C ARG A 201 80.12 25.75 -34.48
N SER A 202 80.74 26.70 -33.77
CA SER A 202 80.37 28.09 -33.52
C SER A 202 80.41 28.94 -34.79
N SER A 203 79.51 29.93 -34.91
CA SER A 203 79.80 31.34 -35.27
C SER A 203 78.75 32.01 -36.19
N LYS A 204 77.93 32.87 -35.57
CA LYS A 204 77.68 34.29 -35.92
C LYS A 204 76.70 34.65 -37.07
N ARG A 205 75.65 35.36 -36.62
CA ARG A 205 74.89 36.48 -37.23
C ARG A 205 73.94 36.21 -38.42
N GLN A 206 72.65 36.45 -38.13
CA GLN A 206 71.76 37.51 -38.66
C GLN A 206 70.32 37.03 -38.96
N ARG A 207 69.40 37.96 -38.68
CA ARG A 207 67.93 37.87 -38.54
C ARG A 207 67.25 38.29 -39.88
N PRO A 208 65.90 38.27 -40.03
CA PRO A 208 65.19 37.39 -40.96
C PRO A 208 64.41 38.14 -42.08
N THR A 209 64.03 37.41 -43.14
CA THR A 209 62.83 37.70 -43.94
C THR A 209 62.27 36.37 -44.45
N PRO A 210 60.94 36.13 -44.41
CA PRO A 210 60.33 35.07 -45.20
C PRO A 210 59.66 35.68 -46.44
N SER A 211 60.01 35.15 -47.62
CA SER A 211 59.16 35.24 -48.80
C SER A 211 58.31 33.97 -48.90
N ASN A 212 57.12 34.17 -49.45
CA ASN A 212 56.11 33.22 -49.86
C ASN A 212 56.60 32.04 -50.73
N SER A 213 55.66 31.08 -50.87
CA SER A 213 55.52 30.04 -51.91
C SER A 213 56.56 28.91 -51.87
N ASP A 214 56.23 27.63 -51.96
CA ASP A 214 55.00 27.00 -52.41
C ASP A 214 55.07 25.48 -52.13
N LEU A 215 53.88 24.89 -51.97
CA LEU A 215 53.47 23.61 -52.57
C LEU A 215 53.87 22.24 -51.97
N ALA A 216 52.76 21.49 -51.75
CA ALA A 216 52.57 20.04 -51.79
C ALA A 216 53.04 19.19 -50.60
N THR A 217 52.07 18.61 -49.88
CA THR A 217 51.63 17.24 -50.22
C THR A 217 50.37 16.90 -49.44
N SER A 218 49.31 16.61 -50.20
CA SER A 218 48.09 15.95 -49.75
C SER A 218 48.46 14.62 -49.10
N MET A 219 48.19 14.48 -47.80
CA MET A 219 47.95 13.18 -47.20
C MET A 219 46.48 13.18 -46.82
N THR A 220 45.70 12.50 -47.65
CA THR A 220 44.35 12.04 -47.37
C THR A 220 44.37 11.31 -46.04
N VAL A 221 43.99 12.03 -44.98
CA VAL A 221 43.46 11.38 -43.79
C VAL A 221 42.12 10.85 -44.27
N GLU A 222 42.02 9.54 -44.40
CA GLU A 222 40.71 8.90 -44.39
C GLU A 222 40.12 9.19 -43.02
N GLU A 223 39.48 10.36 -42.91
CA GLU A 223 38.48 10.65 -41.92
C GLU A 223 37.41 9.59 -42.14
N ASN A 224 37.48 8.57 -41.31
CA ASN A 224 36.36 7.67 -41.12
C ASN A 224 35.27 8.56 -40.53
N ASP A 225 34.45 9.14 -41.42
CA ASP A 225 33.23 9.91 -41.17
C ASP A 225 32.22 9.04 -40.42
N ASN A 226 32.54 8.70 -39.18
CA ASN A 226 31.53 8.54 -38.17
C ASN A 226 31.44 9.91 -37.52
N GLU A 227 30.70 10.80 -38.17
CA GLU A 227 30.21 12.07 -37.64
C GLU A 227 29.39 11.73 -36.38
N SER A 228 30.08 11.43 -35.28
CA SER A 228 29.47 11.26 -33.99
C SER A 228 29.01 12.66 -33.62
N THR A 229 27.76 12.98 -33.95
CA THR A 229 27.08 14.20 -33.52
C THR A 229 27.44 14.41 -32.07
N ASP A 230 28.28 15.41 -31.79
CA ASP A 230 28.77 15.64 -30.44
C ASP A 230 27.54 15.93 -29.59
N ASN A 231 27.20 14.98 -28.71
CA ASN A 231 26.04 15.09 -27.85
C ASN A 231 26.25 16.11 -26.72
N GLY A 232 27.34 16.89 -26.75
CA GLY A 232 27.69 17.88 -25.73
C GLY A 232 28.24 17.24 -24.46
N MET A 233 28.61 15.96 -24.51
CA MET A 233 29.08 15.15 -23.38
C MET A 233 30.49 14.57 -23.60
N GLY A 234 31.23 15.08 -24.59
CA GLY A 234 32.64 14.72 -24.82
C GLY A 234 32.84 13.23 -25.10
N GLY A 235 31.91 12.61 -25.83
CA GLY A 235 31.93 11.19 -26.18
C GLY A 235 31.37 10.23 -25.11
N ARG A 236 30.88 10.73 -23.97
CA ARG A 236 30.16 9.89 -22.98
C ARG A 236 28.78 9.53 -23.51
N ALA A 237 28.34 8.29 -23.27
CA ALA A 237 27.01 7.83 -23.65
C ALA A 237 26.07 7.87 -22.43
N TRP A 238 24.90 8.49 -22.61
CA TRP A 238 23.83 8.53 -21.62
C TRP A 238 22.67 7.69 -22.10
N GLU A 239 22.17 6.80 -21.25
CA GLU A 239 21.11 5.87 -21.59
C GLU A 239 20.10 5.75 -20.45
N CYS A 240 18.81 5.75 -20.79
CA CYS A 240 17.73 5.46 -19.85
C CYS A 240 17.53 3.95 -19.86
N VAL A 241 17.90 3.29 -18.75
CA VAL A 241 17.93 1.82 -18.68
C VAL A 241 16.59 1.27 -18.21
N ALA A 242 15.93 1.95 -17.26
CA ALA A 242 14.66 1.49 -16.74
C ALA A 242 13.75 2.66 -16.34
N VAL A 243 12.53 2.63 -16.85
CA VAL A 243 11.45 3.59 -16.58
C VAL A 243 10.36 2.93 -15.74
N THR A 244 9.97 1.70 -16.08
CA THR A 244 8.87 1.01 -15.42
C THR A 244 9.36 0.06 -14.33
N LEU A 245 8.48 -0.28 -13.39
CA LEU A 245 8.76 -1.29 -12.36
C LEU A 245 9.20 -2.64 -12.98
N GLN A 246 8.62 -3.00 -14.13
CA GLN A 246 8.96 -4.23 -14.85
C GLN A 246 10.40 -4.18 -15.38
N GLU A 247 10.77 -3.08 -16.04
CA GLU A 247 12.14 -2.87 -16.54
C GLU A 247 13.17 -2.83 -15.41
N VAL A 248 12.84 -2.24 -14.25
CA VAL A 248 13.72 -2.26 -13.07
C VAL A 248 13.90 -3.69 -12.55
N GLN A 249 12.83 -4.48 -12.49
CA GLN A 249 12.92 -5.88 -12.08
C GLN A 249 13.75 -6.72 -13.08
N GLU A 250 13.61 -6.48 -14.38
CA GLU A 250 14.42 -7.11 -15.43
C GLU A 250 15.90 -6.73 -15.31
N LEU A 251 16.19 -5.46 -15.05
CA LEU A 251 17.54 -4.97 -14.78
C LEU A 251 18.14 -5.71 -13.57
N LEU A 252 17.40 -5.81 -12.46
CA LEU A 252 17.86 -6.52 -11.26
C LEU A 252 18.05 -8.02 -11.50
N TRP A 253 17.27 -8.62 -12.38
CA TRP A 253 17.44 -10.01 -12.77
C TRP A 253 18.72 -10.20 -13.60
N SER A 254 19.01 -9.27 -14.52
CA SER A 254 20.26 -9.27 -15.31
C SER A 254 21.50 -9.12 -14.42
N LEU A 255 21.47 -8.20 -13.45
CA LEU A 255 22.51 -7.99 -12.43
C LEU A 255 22.56 -9.11 -11.39
N GLY A 256 21.53 -9.96 -11.32
CA GLY A 256 21.49 -11.09 -10.38
C GLY A 256 22.40 -12.26 -10.76
N LYS A 257 22.88 -12.29 -12.01
CA LYS A 257 23.72 -13.36 -12.56
C LYS A 257 25.22 -13.11 -12.39
N THR A 258 25.62 -11.89 -12.06
CA THR A 258 27.01 -11.48 -11.98
C THR A 258 27.60 -11.73 -10.59
N ARG A 259 28.92 -11.88 -10.53
CA ARG A 259 29.66 -12.18 -9.30
C ARG A 259 30.23 -10.93 -8.64
N ASP A 260 30.17 -9.79 -9.31
CA ASP A 260 30.82 -8.54 -8.92
C ASP A 260 30.15 -7.88 -7.70
N GLU A 261 30.95 -7.37 -6.77
CA GLU A 261 30.44 -6.75 -5.52
C GLU A 261 29.76 -5.39 -5.75
N ASN A 262 30.23 -4.63 -6.74
CA ASN A 262 29.63 -3.35 -7.13
C ASN A 262 28.19 -3.56 -7.59
N GLU A 263 27.97 -4.54 -8.48
CA GLU A 263 26.62 -4.87 -8.98
C GLU A 263 25.72 -5.46 -7.89
N LYS A 264 26.27 -6.24 -6.95
CA LYS A 264 25.51 -6.71 -5.77
C LYS A 264 25.06 -5.53 -4.90
N THR A 265 25.91 -4.54 -4.70
CA THR A 265 25.60 -3.35 -3.91
C THR A 265 24.53 -2.52 -4.61
N LEU A 266 24.70 -2.26 -5.90
CA LEU A 266 23.73 -1.58 -6.76
C LEU A 266 22.35 -2.28 -6.71
N ARG A 267 22.34 -3.61 -6.89
CA ARG A 267 21.12 -4.43 -6.82
C ARG A 267 20.44 -4.31 -5.46
N ARG A 268 21.20 -4.38 -4.37
CA ARG A 268 20.65 -4.28 -3.01
C ARG A 268 20.01 -2.91 -2.80
N GLN A 269 20.70 -1.83 -3.16
CA GLN A 269 20.17 -0.48 -3.01
C GLN A 269 18.89 -0.28 -3.83
N LEU A 270 18.91 -0.66 -5.12
CA LEU A 270 17.75 -0.53 -6.01
C LEU A 270 16.56 -1.34 -5.48
N ALA A 271 16.80 -2.56 -5.00
CA ALA A 271 15.76 -3.39 -4.42
C ALA A 271 15.20 -2.83 -3.10
N THR A 272 16.05 -2.23 -2.25
CA THR A 272 15.63 -1.70 -0.95
C THR A 272 14.92 -0.35 -1.06
N HIS A 273 15.38 0.56 -1.92
CA HIS A 273 14.84 1.91 -1.97
C HIS A 273 13.94 2.16 -3.16
N LEU A 274 14.30 1.70 -4.37
CA LEU A 274 13.57 2.08 -5.59
C LEU A 274 12.29 1.23 -5.80
N ILE A 275 12.36 -0.09 -5.60
CA ILE A 275 11.19 -0.97 -5.81
C ILE A 275 9.97 -0.54 -4.97
N PRO A 276 10.08 -0.32 -3.64
CA PRO A 276 8.91 0.02 -2.84
C PRO A 276 8.26 1.35 -3.27
N ILE A 277 9.07 2.30 -3.74
CA ILE A 277 8.59 3.59 -4.25
C ILE A 277 7.81 3.37 -5.56
N LEU A 278 8.37 2.60 -6.49
CA LEU A 278 7.73 2.31 -7.77
C LEU A 278 6.44 1.48 -7.62
N GLU A 279 6.38 0.53 -6.69
CA GLU A 279 5.17 -0.23 -6.37
C GLU A 279 4.05 0.71 -5.89
N LYS A 280 4.37 1.55 -4.90
CA LYS A 280 3.43 2.54 -4.34
C LYS A 280 2.97 3.55 -5.39
N GLN A 281 3.86 4.00 -6.27
CA GLN A 281 3.50 4.89 -7.37
C GLN A 281 2.61 4.17 -8.39
N GLY A 282 2.92 2.93 -8.76
CA GLY A 282 2.11 2.11 -9.66
C GLY A 282 0.69 1.89 -9.12
N GLU A 283 0.55 1.61 -7.83
CA GLU A 283 -0.74 1.50 -7.15
C GLU A 283 -1.51 2.83 -7.14
N SER A 284 -0.82 3.94 -6.84
CA SER A 284 -1.41 5.28 -6.88
C SER A 284 -1.91 5.65 -8.28
N ARG A 285 -1.13 5.36 -9.33
CA ARG A 285 -1.53 5.54 -10.73
C ARG A 285 -2.77 4.72 -11.08
N LYS A 286 -2.78 3.42 -10.73
CA LYS A 286 -3.95 2.53 -10.93
C LYS A 286 -5.19 3.06 -10.22
N ARG A 287 -5.06 3.55 -8.99
CA ARG A 287 -6.17 4.14 -8.23
C ARG A 287 -6.71 5.40 -8.91
N LYS A 288 -5.84 6.30 -9.38
CA LYS A 288 -6.24 7.51 -10.12
C LYS A 288 -6.95 7.15 -11.43
N GLN A 289 -6.45 6.16 -12.17
CA GLN A 289 -7.08 5.68 -13.40
C GLN A 289 -8.47 5.10 -13.15
N LEU A 290 -8.62 4.24 -12.13
CA LEU A 290 -9.93 3.69 -11.74
C LEU A 290 -10.91 4.77 -11.29
N GLN A 291 -10.43 5.82 -10.62
CA GLN A 291 -11.27 6.95 -10.24
C GLN A 291 -11.75 7.72 -11.48
N LYS A 292 -10.85 8.06 -12.41
CA LYS A 292 -11.22 8.74 -13.67
C LYS A 292 -12.19 7.92 -14.51
N GLU A 293 -11.99 6.59 -14.59
CA GLU A 293 -12.90 5.69 -15.28
C GLU A 293 -14.28 5.68 -14.63
N ARG A 294 -14.35 5.62 -13.29
CA ARG A 294 -15.62 5.72 -12.56
C ARG A 294 -16.32 7.05 -12.80
N GLU A 295 -15.59 8.16 -12.78
CA GLU A 295 -16.13 9.49 -13.05
C GLU A 295 -16.66 9.60 -14.49
N LEU A 296 -15.91 9.09 -15.47
CA LEU A 296 -16.32 9.05 -16.87
C LEU A 296 -17.57 8.17 -17.05
N LEU A 297 -17.62 6.99 -16.42
CA LEU A 297 -18.79 6.12 -16.43
C LEU A 297 -19.99 6.80 -15.77
N ASN A 298 -19.79 7.54 -14.67
CA ASN A 298 -20.85 8.31 -14.03
C ASN A 298 -21.34 9.45 -14.93
N LEU A 299 -20.45 10.21 -15.58
CA LEU A 299 -20.80 11.24 -16.56
C LEU A 299 -21.57 10.64 -17.75
N ALA A 300 -21.13 9.49 -18.26
CA ALA A 300 -21.83 8.77 -19.34
C ALA A 300 -23.23 8.31 -18.90
N LYS A 301 -23.40 7.83 -17.65
CA LYS A 301 -24.72 7.51 -17.09
C LYS A 301 -25.61 8.75 -16.99
N MET A 302 -25.07 9.88 -16.55
CA MET A 302 -25.79 11.15 -16.45
C MET A 302 -26.17 11.72 -17.83
N ALA A 303 -25.30 11.60 -18.83
CA ALA A 303 -25.59 11.98 -20.22
C ALA A 303 -26.69 11.12 -20.83
N ASN A 304 -26.67 9.81 -20.56
CA ASN A 304 -27.71 8.86 -21.01
C ASN A 304 -29.01 8.93 -20.19
N ALA A 305 -29.02 9.62 -19.04
CA ALA A 305 -30.18 9.69 -18.13
C ALA A 305 -31.40 10.43 -18.71
N LYS A 306 -31.24 11.26 -19.76
CA LYS A 306 -32.39 11.89 -20.46
C LYS A 306 -33.31 10.88 -21.15
N ARG A 307 -32.87 9.64 -21.39
CA ARG A 307 -33.72 8.53 -21.89
C ARG A 307 -34.40 7.70 -20.78
N SER A 308 -33.99 7.83 -19.52
CA SER A 308 -34.41 6.94 -18.42
C SER A 308 -35.29 7.60 -17.34
N SER A 309 -35.60 8.90 -17.44
CA SER A 309 -36.39 9.65 -16.44
C SER A 309 -37.72 8.98 -16.04
N ARG A 310 -38.45 8.37 -16.99
CA ARG A 310 -39.72 7.67 -16.69
C ARG A 310 -39.53 6.32 -15.98
N ILE A 311 -38.40 5.65 -16.21
CA ILE A 311 -38.10 4.34 -15.63
C ILE A 311 -37.50 4.52 -14.23
N ALA A 312 -36.65 5.54 -14.04
CA ALA A 312 -36.02 5.85 -12.76
C ALA A 312 -37.05 6.22 -11.68
N GLY A 313 -38.04 7.06 -11.99
CA GLY A 313 -39.09 7.42 -11.03
C GLY A 313 -39.96 6.24 -10.59
N LYS A 314 -40.20 5.27 -11.48
CA LYS A 314 -40.95 4.06 -11.15
C LYS A 314 -40.14 3.12 -10.22
N VAL A 315 -38.85 2.96 -10.49
CA VAL A 315 -37.94 2.10 -9.70
C VAL A 315 -37.62 2.71 -8.34
N GLU A 316 -37.43 4.03 -8.26
CA GLU A 316 -37.18 4.73 -7.00
C GLU A 316 -38.40 4.67 -6.07
N ARG A 317 -39.60 4.88 -6.62
CA ARG A 317 -40.85 4.73 -5.86
C ARG A 317 -41.03 3.31 -5.35
N GLN A 318 -40.76 2.30 -6.18
CA GLN A 318 -40.84 0.89 -5.76
C GLN A 318 -39.83 0.57 -4.65
N LYS A 319 -38.60 1.08 -4.74
CA LYS A 319 -37.58 0.89 -3.70
C LYS A 319 -37.93 1.60 -2.38
N GLN A 320 -38.59 2.75 -2.43
CA GLN A 320 -39.09 3.42 -1.24
C GLN A 320 -40.25 2.64 -0.61
N GLU A 321 -41.19 2.15 -1.41
CA GLU A 321 -42.30 1.30 -0.94
C GLU A 321 -41.80 0.00 -0.30
N ASP A 322 -40.79 -0.65 -0.87
CA ASP A 322 -40.22 -1.90 -0.33
C ASP A 322 -39.49 -1.66 1.00
N LYS A 323 -38.78 -0.53 1.16
CA LYS A 323 -38.13 -0.17 2.43
C LYS A 323 -39.13 0.10 3.55
N VAL A 324 -40.21 0.83 3.24
CA VAL A 324 -41.27 1.10 4.22
C VAL A 324 -41.92 -0.20 4.68
N LYS A 325 -42.18 -1.14 3.76
CA LYS A 325 -42.71 -2.47 4.11
C LYS A 325 -41.76 -3.26 5.00
N GLU A 326 -40.46 -3.28 4.69
CA GLU A 326 -39.47 -3.99 5.50
C GLU A 326 -39.36 -3.40 6.93
N GLU A 327 -39.41 -2.08 7.07
CA GLU A 327 -39.42 -1.41 8.37
C GLU A 327 -40.70 -1.72 9.16
N GLU A 328 -41.87 -1.71 8.52
CA GLU A 328 -43.14 -2.09 9.15
C GLU A 328 -43.13 -3.55 9.62
N GLU A 329 -42.62 -4.48 8.82
CA GLU A 329 -42.50 -5.90 9.20
C GLU A 329 -41.55 -6.09 10.39
N ARG A 330 -40.43 -5.36 10.42
CA ARG A 330 -39.50 -5.37 11.56
C ARG A 330 -40.15 -4.84 12.84
N LEU A 331 -40.92 -3.76 12.75
CA LEU A 331 -41.65 -3.22 13.90
C LEU A 331 -42.71 -4.20 14.41
N ARG A 332 -43.45 -4.85 13.52
CA ARG A 332 -44.45 -5.87 13.89
C ARG A 332 -43.79 -7.09 14.55
N ALA A 333 -42.67 -7.57 14.01
CA ALA A 333 -41.93 -8.70 14.59
C ALA A 333 -41.41 -8.37 16.00
N ALA A 334 -40.88 -7.15 16.21
CA ALA A 334 -40.41 -6.69 17.52
C ALA A 334 -41.54 -6.54 18.55
N GLN A 335 -42.73 -6.11 18.14
CA GLN A 335 -43.90 -6.06 19.02
C GLN A 335 -44.36 -7.46 19.45
N VAL A 336 -44.36 -8.43 18.53
CA VAL A 336 -44.73 -9.81 18.82
C VAL A 336 -43.72 -10.47 19.76
N SER A 337 -42.41 -10.24 19.58
CA SER A 337 -41.38 -10.77 20.50
C SER A 337 -41.53 -10.19 21.90
N LYS A 338 -41.72 -8.86 22.02
CA LYS A 338 -41.91 -8.20 23.31
C LYS A 338 -43.13 -8.73 24.08
N HIS A 339 -44.27 -8.87 23.40
CA HIS A 339 -45.47 -9.42 24.04
C HIS A 339 -45.31 -10.90 24.45
N ARG A 340 -44.52 -11.68 23.71
CA ARG A 340 -44.19 -13.06 24.08
C ARG A 340 -43.31 -13.12 25.33
N GLU A 341 -42.31 -12.24 25.44
CA GLU A 341 -41.44 -12.12 26.61
C GLU A 341 -42.22 -11.69 27.86
N GLU A 342 -43.07 -10.67 27.76
CA GLU A 342 -43.94 -10.21 28.85
C GLU A 342 -44.86 -11.32 29.37
N ARG A 343 -45.48 -12.09 28.46
CA ARG A 343 -46.29 -13.27 28.84
C ARG A 343 -45.46 -14.38 29.50
N GLY A 344 -44.19 -14.52 29.14
CA GLY A 344 -43.27 -15.46 29.78
C GLY A 344 -42.96 -15.04 31.21
N LEU A 345 -42.63 -13.76 31.42
CA LEU A 345 -42.33 -13.20 32.74
C LEU A 345 -43.52 -13.33 33.69
N LEU A 346 -44.73 -12.99 33.24
CA LEU A 346 -45.95 -13.13 34.03
C LEU A 346 -46.20 -14.58 34.48
N LYS A 347 -45.93 -15.56 33.61
CA LYS A 347 -46.04 -16.98 33.99
C LYS A 347 -45.01 -17.39 35.05
N MET A 348 -43.77 -16.94 34.90
CA MET A 348 -42.70 -17.21 35.87
C MET A 348 -43.00 -16.58 37.24
N GLU A 349 -43.57 -15.37 37.25
CA GLU A 349 -44.01 -14.69 38.45
C GLU A 349 -45.17 -15.43 39.14
N GLN A 350 -46.21 -15.81 38.38
CA GLN A 350 -47.31 -16.62 38.91
C GLN A 350 -46.85 -17.97 39.46
N GLU A 351 -45.88 -18.62 38.82
CA GLU A 351 -45.31 -19.87 39.34
C GLU A 351 -44.54 -19.65 40.64
N ARG A 352 -43.77 -18.55 40.75
CA ARG A 352 -43.09 -18.17 41.99
C ARG A 352 -44.10 -17.89 43.11
N ASP A 353 -45.19 -17.19 42.81
CA ASP A 353 -46.24 -16.87 43.78
C ASP A 353 -47.01 -18.13 44.19
N PHE A 354 -47.28 -19.05 43.26
CA PHE A 354 -47.88 -20.34 43.57
C PHE A 354 -46.98 -21.19 44.48
N ARG A 355 -45.66 -21.22 44.21
CA ARG A 355 -44.69 -21.92 45.07
C ARG A 355 -44.62 -21.30 46.46
N THR A 356 -44.66 -19.98 46.57
CA THR A 356 -44.59 -19.24 47.83
C THR A 356 -45.87 -19.41 48.65
N SER A 357 -47.04 -19.25 48.03
CA SER A 357 -48.35 -19.48 48.67
C SER A 357 -48.54 -20.94 49.11
N SER A 358 -48.05 -21.91 48.34
CA SER A 358 -48.03 -23.32 48.73
C SER A 358 -47.15 -23.58 49.96
N ARG A 359 -46.00 -22.90 50.07
CA ARG A 359 -45.14 -22.98 51.28
C ARG A 359 -45.85 -22.35 52.48
N GLN A 360 -46.46 -21.19 52.29
CA GLN A 360 -47.19 -20.48 53.35
C GLN A 360 -48.39 -21.30 53.86
N ARG A 361 -49.17 -21.91 52.96
CA ARG A 361 -50.30 -22.77 53.34
C ARG A 361 -49.84 -23.99 54.15
N ARG A 362 -48.71 -24.61 53.79
CA ARG A 362 -48.13 -25.73 54.55
C ARG A 362 -47.63 -25.32 55.94
N LEU A 363 -47.12 -24.11 56.10
CA LEU A 363 -46.75 -23.58 57.40
C LEU A 363 -47.98 -23.29 58.25
N GLN A 364 -49.00 -22.63 57.69
CA GLN A 364 -50.27 -22.38 58.37
C GLN A 364 -50.97 -23.68 58.79
N GLU A 365 -50.96 -24.71 57.95
CA GLU A 365 -51.52 -26.01 58.31
C GLU A 365 -50.76 -26.66 59.48
N ARG A 366 -49.43 -26.50 59.54
CA ARG A 366 -48.62 -26.98 60.66
C ARG A 366 -48.88 -26.18 61.94
N GLU A 367 -49.01 -24.86 61.85
CA GLU A 367 -49.36 -24.00 62.98
C GLU A 367 -50.77 -24.30 63.49
N ALA A 368 -51.75 -24.47 62.61
CA ALA A 368 -53.12 -24.84 62.97
C ALA A 368 -53.16 -26.21 63.67
N ARG A 369 -52.41 -27.21 63.18
CA ARG A 369 -52.30 -28.51 63.84
C ARG A 369 -51.62 -28.41 65.21
N ARG A 370 -50.60 -27.55 65.37
CA ARG A 370 -49.96 -27.30 66.67
C ARG A 370 -50.94 -26.68 67.65
N LEU A 371 -51.71 -25.69 67.20
CA LEU A 371 -52.68 -24.98 68.01
C LEU A 371 -53.86 -25.89 68.40
N GLN A 372 -54.37 -26.71 67.47
CA GLN A 372 -55.37 -27.74 67.76
C GLN A 372 -54.87 -28.76 68.79
N HIS A 373 -53.62 -29.20 68.68
CA HIS A 373 -53.03 -30.12 69.63
C HIS A 373 -52.81 -29.48 71.02
N GLU A 374 -52.44 -28.20 71.06
CA GLU A 374 -52.35 -27.40 72.29
C GLU A 374 -53.72 -27.24 72.95
N GLU A 375 -54.76 -26.96 72.17
CA GLU A 375 -56.16 -26.91 72.63
C GLU A 375 -56.64 -28.27 73.16
N GLU A 376 -56.34 -29.37 72.47
CA GLU A 376 -56.71 -30.73 72.89
C GLU A 376 -56.02 -31.13 74.20
N LEU A 377 -54.74 -30.79 74.37
CA LEU A 377 -54.01 -31.00 75.63
C LEU A 377 -54.55 -30.12 76.76
N ALA A 378 -54.92 -28.87 76.47
CA ALA A 378 -55.55 -27.98 77.45
C ALA A 378 -56.89 -28.56 77.92
N GLN A 379 -57.74 -29.04 77.00
CA GLN A 379 -59.00 -29.72 77.33
C GLN A 379 -58.79 -30.98 78.17
N LEU A 380 -57.84 -31.85 77.79
CA LEU A 380 -57.50 -33.04 78.58
C LEU A 380 -56.95 -32.69 79.97
N SER A 381 -56.25 -31.57 80.12
CA SER A 381 -55.78 -31.08 81.43
C SER A 381 -56.91 -30.58 82.33
N GLU A 382 -57.94 -29.98 81.73
CA GLU A 382 -59.16 -29.56 82.44
C GLU A 382 -60.01 -30.77 82.83
N ASP A 383 -60.18 -31.75 81.93
CA ASP A 383 -60.89 -33.01 82.19
C ASP A 383 -60.18 -33.89 83.24
N SER A 384 -58.83 -33.90 83.23
CA SER A 384 -58.01 -34.61 84.23
C SER A 384 -58.06 -33.93 85.61
N ARG A 385 -58.38 -32.63 85.69
CA ARG A 385 -58.63 -31.93 86.97
C ARG A 385 -60.03 -32.20 87.52
N ALA A 386 -60.98 -32.62 86.68
CA ALA A 386 -62.38 -32.75 87.05
C ALA A 386 -62.81 -34.16 87.53
N THR A 387 -61.92 -35.17 87.54
CA THR A 387 -62.30 -36.54 87.90
C THR A 387 -61.26 -37.27 88.79
N PRO A 388 -61.67 -37.95 89.88
CA PRO A 388 -60.75 -38.67 90.75
C PRO A 388 -60.45 -40.09 90.25
N VAL A 389 -59.19 -40.49 90.46
CA VAL A 389 -58.52 -41.72 90.03
C VAL A 389 -59.25 -42.99 90.49
N THR A 390 -59.69 -43.82 89.54
CA THR A 390 -59.86 -45.28 89.75
C THR A 390 -59.66 -46.08 88.46
N ALA A 391 -58.93 -47.20 88.60
CA ALA A 391 -58.84 -48.37 87.72
C ALA A 391 -58.23 -48.21 86.31
N GLY A 392 -56.94 -48.57 86.20
CA GLY A 392 -56.24 -48.78 84.94
C GLY A 392 -56.87 -49.91 84.11
N ARG A 393 -57.07 -49.62 82.82
CA ARG A 393 -57.50 -50.60 81.81
C ARG A 393 -56.62 -50.43 80.57
N ILE A 394 -55.60 -51.29 80.45
CA ILE A 394 -54.72 -51.38 79.28
C ILE A 394 -55.55 -51.98 78.15
N LYS A 395 -55.98 -51.16 77.19
CA LYS A 395 -56.80 -51.57 76.03
C LYS A 395 -56.19 -51.13 74.70
N CYS A 396 -54.86 -51.04 74.64
CA CYS A 396 -54.18 -50.29 73.58
C CYS A 396 -53.56 -51.14 72.45
N LEU A 397 -53.68 -52.48 72.47
CA LEU A 397 -53.07 -53.32 71.43
C LEU A 397 -53.96 -54.44 70.85
N GLY A 398 -55.23 -54.53 71.24
CA GLY A 398 -56.18 -55.48 70.63
C GLY A 398 -55.83 -56.97 70.79
N ILE A 399 -54.96 -57.30 71.75
CA ILE A 399 -54.56 -58.66 72.11
C ILE A 399 -55.47 -59.11 73.25
N SER A 400 -56.10 -60.29 73.12
CA SER A 400 -56.93 -60.85 74.17
C SER A 400 -56.06 -61.43 75.29
N GLU A 401 -56.56 -61.43 76.52
CA GLU A 401 -55.84 -61.98 77.69
C GLU A 401 -55.49 -63.47 77.48
N GLU A 402 -56.38 -64.22 76.80
CA GLU A 402 -56.21 -65.63 76.43
C GLU A 402 -55.09 -65.87 75.40
N ASP A 403 -54.74 -64.87 74.58
CA ASP A 403 -53.65 -64.96 73.61
C ASP A 403 -52.29 -64.61 74.22
N ALA A 404 -52.28 -63.80 75.28
CA ALA A 404 -51.08 -63.37 75.99
C ALA A 404 -50.56 -64.42 76.99
N ASP A 405 -51.44 -65.28 77.52
CA ASP A 405 -51.10 -66.31 78.52
C ASP A 405 -50.51 -67.61 77.91
N ARG A 406 -50.37 -67.68 76.59
CA ARG A 406 -49.74 -68.84 75.91
C ARG A 406 -48.22 -68.80 76.08
N GLN A 407 -47.61 -69.93 76.43
CA GLN A 407 -46.16 -70.04 76.67
C GLN A 407 -45.26 -69.73 75.45
N GLU A 408 -45.82 -69.62 74.24
CA GLU A 408 -45.11 -69.24 73.00
C GLU A 408 -45.46 -67.82 72.50
N PHE A 409 -46.07 -66.97 73.32
CA PHE A 409 -46.42 -65.62 72.89
C PHE A 409 -45.17 -64.71 72.78
N GLN A 410 -44.82 -64.31 71.55
CA GLN A 410 -43.75 -63.35 71.28
C GLN A 410 -44.28 -62.09 70.58
N PHE A 411 -44.31 -60.99 71.31
CA PHE A 411 -44.79 -59.71 70.81
C PHE A 411 -43.73 -59.01 69.93
N VAL A 412 -44.06 -58.76 68.66
CA VAL A 412 -43.26 -57.94 67.74
C VAL A 412 -43.98 -56.62 67.48
N CYS A 413 -43.34 -55.50 67.82
CA CYS A 413 -43.93 -54.19 67.59
C CYS A 413 -44.02 -53.84 66.10
N GLU A 414 -45.01 -53.03 65.73
CA GLU A 414 -45.32 -52.65 64.35
C GLU A 414 -44.10 -52.07 63.56
N PRO A 415 -43.22 -51.25 64.16
CA PRO A 415 -41.99 -50.79 63.50
C PRO A 415 -41.00 -51.92 63.19
N CYS A 416 -40.86 -52.90 64.09
CA CYS A 416 -39.98 -54.05 63.88
C CYS A 416 -40.54 -55.00 62.81
N ARG A 417 -41.87 -55.15 62.74
CA ARG A 417 -42.54 -55.90 61.67
C ARG A 417 -42.29 -55.25 60.30
N ARG A 418 -42.50 -53.93 60.18
CA ARG A 418 -42.22 -53.19 58.95
C ARG A 418 -40.75 -53.27 58.53
N ARG A 419 -39.81 -53.30 59.48
CA ARG A 419 -38.38 -53.43 59.19
C ARG A 419 -38.01 -54.84 58.69
N ASN A 420 -38.64 -55.89 59.22
CA ASN A 420 -38.45 -57.26 58.74
C ASN A 420 -39.07 -57.49 57.35
N GLU A 421 -40.27 -56.94 57.11
CA GLU A 421 -40.92 -57.00 55.80
C GLU A 421 -40.15 -56.21 54.73
N ALA A 422 -39.58 -55.05 55.08
CA ALA A 422 -38.73 -54.27 54.19
C ALA A 422 -37.39 -54.97 53.86
N ALA A 423 -36.88 -55.81 54.77
CA ALA A 423 -35.66 -56.60 54.55
C ALA A 423 -35.91 -57.83 53.67
N SER A 424 -37.15 -58.32 53.55
CA SER A 424 -37.48 -59.48 52.69
C SER A 424 -37.89 -59.10 51.25
N MET A 425 -38.12 -57.81 50.96
CA MET A 425 -38.43 -57.34 49.60
C MET A 425 -37.16 -57.07 48.78
N PRO A 426 -37.10 -57.45 47.49
CA PRO A 426 -35.96 -57.14 46.61
C PRO A 426 -35.85 -55.63 46.34
N PRO A 427 -34.62 -55.09 46.17
CA PRO A 427 -34.40 -53.66 45.98
C PRO A 427 -34.97 -53.15 44.65
N LYS A 428 -35.62 -51.97 44.69
CA LYS A 428 -36.20 -51.32 43.50
C LYS A 428 -35.11 -50.64 42.66
N GLU A 429 -35.06 -50.97 41.37
CA GLU A 429 -34.17 -50.32 40.39
C GLU A 429 -34.59 -48.87 40.16
N THR A 430 -33.63 -47.94 40.24
CA THR A 430 -33.83 -46.52 39.93
C THR A 430 -33.17 -46.19 38.61
N LEU A 431 -33.96 -45.85 37.60
CA LEU A 431 -33.50 -45.37 36.30
C LEU A 431 -32.97 -43.93 36.45
N LYS A 432 -31.65 -43.75 36.29
CA LYS A 432 -31.00 -42.44 36.20
C LYS A 432 -31.11 -41.92 34.77
N MET A 433 -31.84 -40.83 34.57
CA MET A 433 -31.80 -40.05 33.32
C MET A 433 -30.53 -39.19 33.31
N SER A 434 -29.62 -39.39 32.35
CA SER A 434 -28.48 -38.49 32.13
C SER A 434 -28.95 -37.24 31.38
N LEU A 435 -28.55 -36.07 31.86
CA LEU A 435 -28.53 -34.84 31.06
C LEU A 435 -27.10 -34.66 30.56
N ASP A 436 -26.90 -34.87 29.27
CA ASP A 436 -25.63 -34.60 28.59
C ASP A 436 -25.44 -33.09 28.50
N THR A 437 -24.48 -32.57 29.27
CA THR A 437 -24.06 -31.16 29.19
C THR A 437 -22.91 -31.08 28.20
N ILE A 438 -23.18 -30.48 27.05
CA ILE A 438 -22.18 -30.14 26.02
C ILE A 438 -21.26 -29.06 26.59
N THR A 439 -19.98 -29.36 26.76
CA THR A 439 -18.92 -28.38 27.03
C THR A 439 -17.93 -28.32 25.87
N CYS A 440 -17.68 -27.09 25.42
CA CYS A 440 -16.83 -26.74 24.30
C CYS A 440 -15.35 -26.70 24.71
N SER A 441 -14.49 -27.17 23.80
CA SER A 441 -13.05 -27.37 23.90
C SER A 441 -12.24 -26.12 24.26
N THR A 442 -11.16 -26.29 25.02
CA THR A 442 -9.93 -25.49 24.89
C THR A 442 -8.71 -26.36 25.18
N VAL A 443 -7.78 -26.36 24.23
CA VAL A 443 -6.52 -27.11 24.23
C VAL A 443 -5.40 -26.20 24.76
N GLY A 444 -4.56 -26.74 25.65
CA GLY A 444 -3.27 -26.19 26.06
C GLY A 444 -2.31 -27.32 26.47
N PRO A 445 -1.04 -27.34 26.04
CA PRO A 445 -0.21 -28.56 26.02
C PRO A 445 0.59 -28.79 27.31
N GLN A 446 0.86 -30.07 27.63
CA GLN A 446 1.82 -30.50 28.64
C GLN A 446 3.14 -31.00 28.02
N PRO A 447 4.27 -30.94 28.76
CA PRO A 447 5.60 -31.35 28.28
C PRO A 447 5.83 -32.86 28.42
N GLN A 448 6.62 -33.42 27.50
CA GLN A 448 7.05 -34.82 27.46
C GLN A 448 8.44 -34.99 28.09
N GLU A 449 8.60 -35.99 28.96
CA GLU A 449 9.90 -36.59 29.32
C GLU A 449 9.97 -38.06 28.83
N LEU A 450 11.22 -38.48 28.62
CA LEU A 450 11.75 -39.50 27.71
C LEU A 450 11.62 -40.97 28.18
N PRO A 451 11.78 -41.96 27.28
CA PRO A 451 11.96 -43.37 27.64
C PRO A 451 13.44 -43.80 27.69
N GLU A 452 13.79 -44.63 28.67
CA GLU A 452 15.07 -45.34 28.81
C GLU A 452 15.24 -46.46 27.76
N VAL A 453 16.42 -46.52 27.13
CA VAL A 453 16.86 -47.59 26.25
C VAL A 453 17.82 -48.51 27.00
N ARG A 454 17.49 -49.81 27.01
CA ARG A 454 18.26 -50.91 27.61
C ARG A 454 19.62 -51.11 26.93
N THR A 455 20.64 -51.29 27.75
CA THR A 455 21.99 -51.71 27.43
C THR A 455 22.05 -53.21 27.11
N VAL A 456 22.78 -53.58 26.05
CA VAL A 456 23.28 -54.94 25.84
C VAL A 456 24.81 -54.86 25.78
N ARG A 457 25.45 -55.66 26.63
CA ARG A 457 26.91 -55.82 26.77
C ARG A 457 27.51 -56.72 25.68
N ASN A 458 28.85 -56.69 25.66
CA ASN A 458 29.83 -57.71 25.27
C ASN A 458 30.42 -57.58 23.86
N GLU A 459 31.72 -57.80 23.63
CA GLU A 459 32.94 -57.89 24.44
C GLU A 459 34.10 -58.05 23.43
N SER A 460 35.32 -57.79 23.87
CA SER A 460 36.59 -58.37 23.40
C SER A 460 37.41 -57.71 22.28
N SER A 461 38.67 -57.51 22.70
CA SER A 461 39.96 -57.43 22.00
C SER A 461 40.47 -56.06 21.58
#